data_AF-A0A4Y2GN51-F1
#
_entry.id   AF-A0A4Y2GN51-F1
#
_cell.length_a   1.000
_cell.length_b   1.000
_cell.length_c   1.000
_cell.angle_alpha   90.00
_cell.angle_beta   90.00
_cell.angle_gamma   90.00
#
_symmetry.space_group_name_H-M   'P 1'
#
loop_
_entity.id
_entity.type
_entity.pdbx_description
1 polymer ?
#
loop_
_entity_poly.entity_id
_entity_poly.type
_entity_poly.pdbx_seq_one_letter_code
_entity_poly.pdbx_strand_id
1 'polypeptide(L)'
;MTEKSFHYEWMKPVIGTGLIVSSSGKWKSRRKVLNPCFHSDILRCYLNKFNYTSQKLVKVLQEEAQKDFVEILDPLILCAFASMCETIFGTKIDALENKNIQFSNSLKR
;
A
#
# COMPACT_ATOMS: atom_id res chain seq x y z
N MET A 1 -3.03 32.21 0.65
CA MET A 1 -2.27 31.04 0.17
C MET A 1 -2.05 30.14 1.37
N THR A 2 -2.88 29.12 1.56
CA THR A 2 -2.81 28.27 2.76
C THR A 2 -1.63 27.31 2.65
N GLU A 3 -0.60 27.56 3.45
CA GLU A 3 0.50 26.63 3.63
C GLU A 3 0.06 25.42 4.47
N LYS A 4 0.67 24.26 4.20
CA LYS A 4 0.43 23.04 4.98
C LYS A 4 1.04 23.21 6.37
N SER A 5 0.48 22.51 7.36
CA SER A 5 1.00 22.55 8.74
C SER A 5 2.48 22.18 8.79
N PHE A 6 3.21 22.71 9.78
CA PHE A 6 4.62 22.40 10.02
C PHE A 6 4.91 20.89 10.15
N HIS A 7 3.94 20.08 10.59
CA HIS A 7 4.10 18.62 10.65
C HIS A 7 4.44 17.97 9.30
N TYR A 8 4.06 18.59 8.18
CA TYR A 8 4.39 18.09 6.84
C TYR A 8 5.87 18.26 6.46
N GLU A 9 6.62 19.13 7.17
CA GLU A 9 8.06 19.30 6.97
C GLU A 9 8.84 18.02 7.29
N TRP A 10 8.39 17.27 8.30
CA TRP A 10 9.01 16.03 8.75
C TRP A 10 8.91 14.91 7.70
N MET A 11 7.95 15.02 6.78
CA MET A 11 7.76 14.05 5.69
C MET A 11 8.57 14.41 4.44
N LYS A 12 9.05 15.65 4.29
CA LYS A 12 9.80 16.09 3.10
C LYS A 12 11.06 15.28 2.81
N PRO A 13 11.87 14.82 3.80
CA PRO A 13 13.04 14.01 3.50
C PRO A 13 12.71 12.67 2.83
N VAL A 14 11.51 12.12 3.09
CA VAL A 14 11.11 10.81 2.58
C VAL A 14 10.35 10.91 1.25
N ILE A 15 9.39 11.84 1.14
CA ILE A 15 8.48 11.94 -0.01
C ILE A 15 8.56 13.27 -0.77
N GLY A 16 9.54 14.11 -0.43
CA GLY A 16 9.79 15.40 -1.08
C GLY A 16 8.59 16.35 -1.02
N THR A 17 8.36 17.05 -2.15
CA THR A 17 7.14 17.86 -2.35
C THR A 17 6.04 17.08 -3.08
N GLY A 18 5.91 15.79 -2.73
CA GLY A 18 4.86 14.91 -3.22
C GLY A 18 3.45 15.40 -2.86
N LEU A 19 2.42 14.68 -3.33
CA LEU A 19 1.03 15.15 -3.27
C LEU A 19 0.60 15.55 -1.85
N ILE A 20 0.94 14.77 -0.82
CA ILE A 20 0.54 15.01 0.57
C ILE A 20 1.13 16.32 1.13
N VAL A 21 2.39 16.62 0.78
CA VAL A 21 3.19 17.70 1.37
C VAL A 21 3.20 18.97 0.50
N SER A 22 2.79 18.86 -0.76
CA SER A 22 2.83 19.97 -1.72
C SER A 22 1.97 21.16 -1.32
N SER A 23 2.44 22.38 -1.66
CA SER A 23 1.68 23.61 -1.49
C SER A 23 0.41 23.61 -2.36
N SER A 24 -0.59 24.41 -2.00
CA SER A 24 -1.93 24.40 -2.63
C SER A 24 -1.92 24.40 -4.17
N GLY A 25 -1.10 25.25 -4.80
CA GLY A 25 -0.98 25.30 -6.27
C GLY A 25 -0.39 24.03 -6.88
N LYS A 26 0.70 23.52 -6.30
CA LYS A 26 1.35 22.26 -6.73
C LYS A 26 0.43 21.05 -6.49
N TRP A 27 -0.26 21.02 -5.35
CA TRP A 27 -1.25 19.99 -5.01
C TRP A 27 -2.37 19.94 -6.03
N LYS A 28 -2.97 21.09 -6.36
CA LYS A 28 -4.10 21.17 -7.30
C LYS A 28 -3.70 20.65 -8.69
N SER A 29 -2.53 21.06 -9.18
CA SER A 29 -2.01 20.60 -10.47
C SER A 29 -1.77 19.09 -10.49
N ARG A 30 -1.04 18.56 -9.49
CA ARG A 30 -0.75 17.11 -9.40
C ARG A 30 -2.01 16.27 -9.19
N ARG A 31 -2.95 16.74 -8.37
CA ARG A 31 -4.22 16.03 -8.16
C ARG A 31 -5.04 15.98 -9.43
N LYS A 32 -5.08 17.06 -10.24
CA LYS A 32 -5.76 17.06 -11.53
C LYS A 32 -5.26 15.95 -12.46
N VAL A 33 -3.95 15.69 -12.46
CA VAL A 33 -3.33 14.63 -13.27
C VAL A 33 -3.60 13.23 -12.71
N LEU A 34 -3.57 13.06 -11.39
CA LEU A 34 -3.70 11.75 -10.73
C LEU A 34 -5.15 11.28 -10.57
N ASN A 35 -6.12 12.19 -10.39
CA ASN A 35 -7.51 11.83 -10.08
C ASN A 35 -8.15 10.87 -11.10
N PRO A 36 -7.90 11.00 -12.42
CA PRO A 36 -8.42 10.05 -13.40
C PRO A 36 -7.96 8.60 -13.16
N CYS A 37 -6.77 8.37 -12.60
CA CYS A 37 -6.25 7.03 -12.29
C CYS A 37 -7.04 6.31 -11.18
N PHE A 38 -7.89 7.01 -10.46
CA PHE A 38 -8.77 6.48 -9.42
C PHE A 38 -10.24 6.45 -9.85
N HIS A 39 -10.52 6.53 -11.15
CA HIS A 39 -11.87 6.32 -11.67
C HIS A 39 -12.33 4.88 -11.38
N SER A 40 -13.63 4.69 -11.11
CA SER A 40 -14.18 3.40 -10.70
C SER A 40 -13.91 2.28 -11.70
N ASP A 41 -13.89 2.57 -13.00
CA ASP A 41 -13.55 1.59 -14.04
C ASP A 41 -12.12 1.08 -13.93
N ILE A 42 -11.17 1.93 -13.55
CA ILE A 42 -9.78 1.53 -13.30
C ILE A 42 -9.71 0.68 -12.03
N LEU A 43 -10.42 1.09 -10.97
CA LEU A 43 -10.45 0.33 -9.72
C LEU A 43 -11.07 -1.06 -9.90
N ARG A 44 -12.08 -1.18 -10.77
CA ARG A 44 -12.67 -2.48 -11.13
C ARG A 44 -11.65 -3.43 -11.75
N CYS A 45 -10.72 -2.93 -12.56
CA CYS A 45 -9.63 -3.74 -13.11
C CYS A 45 -8.72 -4.36 -12.03
N TYR A 46 -8.63 -3.73 -10.85
CA TYR A 46 -7.84 -4.24 -9.72
C TYR A 46 -8.56 -5.30 -8.87
N LEU A 47 -9.87 -5.51 -9.04
CA LEU A 47 -10.63 -6.48 -8.25
C LEU A 47 -10.08 -7.90 -8.38
N ASN A 48 -9.69 -8.32 -9.59
CA ASN A 48 -9.07 -9.62 -9.81
C ASN A 48 -7.79 -9.77 -9.00
N LYS A 49 -6.99 -8.70 -8.90
CA LYS A 49 -5.79 -8.68 -8.09
C LYS A 49 -6.11 -8.75 -6.60
N PHE A 50 -7.03 -7.92 -6.10
CA PHE A 50 -7.41 -7.96 -4.70
C PHE A 50 -7.93 -9.34 -4.30
N ASN A 51 -8.79 -9.95 -5.11
CA ASN A 51 -9.28 -11.30 -4.88
C ASN A 51 -8.15 -12.33 -4.81
N TYR A 52 -7.18 -12.26 -5.74
CA TYR A 52 -6.02 -13.15 -5.74
C TYR A 52 -5.19 -13.02 -4.46
N THR A 53 -4.84 -11.79 -4.05
CA THR A 53 -4.03 -11.59 -2.84
C THR A 53 -4.81 -11.92 -1.57
N SER A 54 -6.12 -11.63 -1.52
CA SER A 54 -6.99 -11.99 -0.39
C SER A 54 -7.15 -13.50 -0.24
N GLN A 55 -7.24 -14.27 -1.33
CA GLN A 55 -7.25 -15.74 -1.25
C GLN A 55 -5.94 -16.28 -0.67
N LYS A 56 -4.78 -15.68 -1.01
CA LYS A 56 -3.50 -16.03 -0.37
C LYS A 56 -3.50 -15.69 1.12
N LEU A 57 -4.01 -14.51 1.49
CA LEU A 57 -4.11 -14.10 2.89
C LEU A 57 -4.95 -15.10 3.69
N VAL A 58 -6.09 -15.53 3.17
CA VAL A 58 -6.95 -16.53 3.83
C VAL A 58 -6.18 -17.83 4.09
N LYS A 59 -5.39 -18.32 3.13
CA LYS A 59 -4.56 -19.53 3.34
C LYS A 59 -3.55 -19.36 4.47
N VAL A 60 -2.85 -18.22 4.51
CA VAL A 60 -1.89 -17.93 5.59
C VAL A 60 -2.61 -17.84 6.95
N LEU A 61 -3.76 -17.17 7.01
CA LEU A 61 -4.53 -17.06 8.25
C LEU A 61 -5.13 -18.39 8.70
N GLN A 62 -5.48 -19.29 7.78
CA GLN A 62 -5.92 -20.65 8.11
C GLN A 62 -4.80 -21.46 8.79
N GLU A 63 -3.56 -21.31 8.33
CA GLU A 63 -2.38 -21.92 8.94
C GLU A 63 -2.06 -21.29 10.31
N GLU A 64 -2.12 -19.96 10.44
CA GLU A 64 -1.94 -19.24 11.70
C GLU A 64 -3.02 -19.61 12.73
N ALA A 65 -4.26 -19.87 12.29
CA ALA A 65 -5.36 -20.30 13.15
C ALA A 65 -5.18 -21.70 13.77
N GLN A 66 -4.17 -22.47 13.35
CA GLN A 66 -3.81 -23.73 14.01
C GLN A 66 -2.95 -23.54 15.27
N LYS A 67 -2.50 -22.31 15.55
CA LYS A 67 -1.69 -21.96 16.72
C LYS A 67 -2.56 -21.51 17.89
N ASP A 68 -2.00 -21.49 19.08
CA ASP A 68 -2.66 -20.98 20.29
C ASP A 68 -3.00 -19.49 20.21
N PHE A 69 -2.24 -18.73 19.40
CA PHE A 69 -2.47 -17.31 19.14
C PHE A 69 -2.38 -17.04 17.64
N VAL A 70 -3.33 -16.24 17.15
CA VAL A 70 -3.41 -15.84 15.74
C VAL A 70 -2.74 -14.49 15.56
N GLU A 71 -1.64 -14.48 14.81
CA GLU A 71 -1.02 -13.24 14.33
C GLU A 71 -1.72 -12.84 13.01
N ILE A 72 -2.26 -11.62 12.97
CA ILE A 72 -3.08 -11.12 11.85
C ILE A 72 -2.42 -9.94 11.16
N LEU A 73 -1.66 -9.14 11.91
CA LEU A 73 -1.17 -7.85 11.47
C LEU A 73 -0.10 -8.00 10.39
N ASP A 74 0.87 -8.90 10.55
CA ASP A 74 1.93 -9.08 9.55
C ASP A 74 1.38 -9.61 8.22
N PRO A 75 0.58 -10.70 8.17
CA PRO A 75 -0.08 -11.15 6.95
C PRO A 75 -0.91 -10.05 6.30
N LEU A 76 -1.65 -9.25 7.09
CA LEU A 76 -2.49 -8.18 6.56
C LEU A 76 -1.64 -7.07 5.92
N ILE A 77 -0.56 -6.63 6.59
CA ILE A 77 0.36 -5.62 6.07
C ILE A 77 1.03 -6.11 4.78
N LEU A 78 1.49 -7.37 4.74
CA LEU A 78 2.11 -7.96 3.56
C LEU A 78 1.11 -8.09 2.39
N CYS A 79 -0.14 -8.46 2.66
CA CYS A 79 -1.21 -8.51 1.66
C CYS A 79 -1.50 -7.12 1.07
N ALA A 80 -1.61 -6.10 1.93
CA ALA A 80 -1.83 -4.72 1.51
C ALA A 80 -0.66 -4.21 0.66
N PHE A 81 0.58 -4.47 1.11
CA PHE A 81 1.80 -4.10 0.39
C PHE A 81 1.87 -4.75 -1.00
N ALA A 82 1.68 -6.07 -1.09
CA ALA A 82 1.65 -6.79 -2.36
C ALA A 82 0.58 -6.24 -3.33
N SER A 83 -0.62 -5.94 -2.80
CA SER A 83 -1.72 -5.38 -3.59
C SER A 83 -1.41 -3.96 -4.07
N MET A 84 -0.80 -3.11 -3.23
CA MET A 84 -0.36 -1.77 -3.62
C MET A 84 0.72 -1.83 -4.70
N CYS A 85 1.73 -2.68 -4.55
CA CYS A 85 2.81 -2.76 -5.53
C CYS A 85 2.33 -3.23 -6.90
N GLU A 86 1.41 -4.19 -6.94
CA GLU A 86 0.89 -4.69 -8.22
C GLU A 86 -0.06 -3.68 -8.89
N THR A 87 -0.85 -2.94 -8.11
CA THR A 87 -1.76 -1.93 -8.66
C THR A 87 -1.06 -0.64 -9.07
N ILE A 88 -0.06 -0.18 -8.31
CA ILE A 88 0.65 1.08 -8.56
C ILE A 88 1.81 0.88 -9.55
N PHE A 89 2.58 -0.21 -9.41
CA PHE A 89 3.80 -0.43 -10.19
C PHE A 89 3.66 -1.50 -11.27
N GLY A 90 2.54 -2.24 -11.32
CA GLY A 90 2.37 -3.35 -12.26
C GLY A 90 3.27 -4.55 -11.98
N THR A 91 3.90 -4.60 -10.80
CA THR A 91 4.86 -5.64 -10.44
C THR A 91 4.21 -6.62 -9.47
N LYS A 92 4.23 -7.91 -9.83
CA LYS A 92 3.79 -8.97 -8.95
C LYS A 92 4.78 -9.18 -7.81
N ILE A 93 4.31 -9.01 -6.59
CA ILE A 93 5.08 -9.27 -5.37
C ILE A 93 4.38 -10.36 -4.57
N ASP A 94 4.98 -11.54 -4.48
CA ASP A 94 4.48 -12.66 -3.68
C ASP A 94 4.93 -12.56 -2.21
N ALA A 95 4.60 -11.44 -1.55
CA ALA A 95 5.09 -11.11 -0.20
C ALA A 95 4.57 -12.01 0.92
N LEU A 96 3.42 -12.66 0.70
CA LEU A 96 2.84 -13.62 1.66
C LEU A 96 3.54 -14.99 1.63
N GLU A 97 4.11 -15.37 0.47
CA GLU A 97 4.77 -16.68 0.28
C GLU A 97 6.29 -16.56 0.43
N ASN A 98 6.87 -15.42 0.03
CA ASN A 98 8.30 -15.18 0.08
C ASN A 98 8.69 -14.32 1.30
N LYS A 99 9.08 -14.99 2.39
CA LYS A 99 9.54 -14.34 3.63
C LYS A 99 10.91 -13.63 3.50
N ASN A 100 11.62 -13.77 2.37
CA ASN A 100 12.92 -13.13 2.15
C ASN A 100 12.83 -11.71 1.56
N ILE A 101 11.65 -11.12 1.48
CA ILE A 101 11.51 -9.73 1.06
C ILE A 101 11.96 -8.81 2.20
N GLN A 102 12.84 -7.85 1.88
CA GLN A 102 13.37 -6.87 2.84
C GLN A 102 12.26 -6.19 3.67
N PHE A 103 11.11 -5.92 3.06
CA PHE A 103 9.94 -5.36 3.74
C PHE A 103 9.38 -6.30 4.83
N SER A 104 9.31 -7.61 4.60
CA SER A 104 8.87 -8.58 5.62
C SER A 104 9.80 -8.58 6.84
N ASN A 105 11.11 -8.47 6.62
CA ASN A 105 12.09 -8.37 7.71
C ASN A 105 11.94 -7.08 8.53
N SER A 106 11.39 -6.01 7.95
CA SER A 106 11.18 -4.75 8.65
C SER A 106 10.00 -4.75 9.61
N LEU A 107 9.07 -5.72 9.47
CA LEU A 107 7.90 -5.87 10.34
C LEU A 107 8.23 -6.58 11.66
N LYS A 108 9.22 -7.48 11.66
CA LYS A 108 9.62 -8.29 12.82
C LYS A 108 10.46 -7.52 13.86
N ARG A 109 10.30 -6.21 13.93
CA ARG A 109 11.16 -5.29 14.69
C ARG A 109 10.76 -5.14 16.14
#